data_AF-A0A140KZH9-F1
#
_entry.id   AF-A0A140KZH9-F1
#
_cell.length_a   1.000
_cell.length_b   1.000
_cell.length_c   1.000
_cell.angle_alpha   90.00
_cell.angle_beta   90.00
_cell.angle_gamma   90.00
#
_symmetry.space_group_name_H-M   'P 1'
#
loop_
_entity.id
_entity.type
_entity.pdbx_description
1 polymer ?
#
loop_
_entity_poly.entity_id
_entity_poly.type
_entity_poly.pdbx_seq_one_letter_code
_entity_poly.pdbx_strand_id
1 'polypeptide(L)'
;MKQKNYIFVLVLMAIFILSAGVSYGLQYYLSCDSDLDAYGYGVDFMGSTEAVQVSNGGWTDITGVKVRCIVYENGVKDTDTSASDTTPPYKAILNGSCSSTRYSNVWKMTVTHYGKEGNSTYYEPSISYNLTDSN
;
A
#
# COMPACT_ATOMS: atom_id res chain seq x y z
N MET A 1 -14.40 -56.40 -15.30
CA MET A 1 -15.09 -55.37 -14.48
C MET A 1 -14.16 -54.40 -13.73
N LYS A 2 -12.90 -54.72 -13.42
CA LYS A 2 -12.03 -53.86 -12.60
C LYS A 2 -11.49 -52.59 -13.30
N GLN A 3 -11.28 -52.60 -14.63
CA GLN A 3 -10.73 -51.46 -15.37
C GLN A 3 -11.65 -50.23 -15.45
N LYS A 4 -12.97 -50.41 -15.49
CA LYS A 4 -13.94 -49.30 -15.56
C LYS A 4 -13.93 -48.44 -14.29
N ASN A 5 -13.60 -49.03 -13.14
CA ASN A 5 -13.55 -48.32 -11.86
C ASN A 5 -12.32 -47.40 -11.77
N TYR A 6 -11.17 -47.79 -12.34
CA TYR A 6 -9.96 -46.95 -12.32
C TYR A 6 -10.10 -45.72 -13.20
N ILE A 7 -10.76 -45.83 -14.36
CA ILE A 7 -11.06 -44.69 -15.24
C ILE A 7 -11.97 -43.70 -14.53
N PHE A 8 -13.00 -44.19 -13.83
CA PHE A 8 -13.92 -43.34 -13.08
C PHE A 8 -13.22 -42.57 -11.94
N VAL A 9 -12.31 -43.23 -11.21
CA VAL A 9 -11.51 -42.60 -10.16
C VAL A 9 -10.54 -41.56 -10.72
N LEU A 10 -9.88 -41.85 -11.85
CA LEU A 10 -8.99 -40.89 -12.51
C LEU A 10 -9.74 -39.64 -13.02
N VAL A 11 -10.94 -39.81 -13.57
CA VAL A 11 -11.79 -38.69 -14.01
C VAL A 11 -12.23 -37.85 -12.80
N LEU A 12 -12.61 -38.48 -11.69
CA LEU A 12 -12.94 -37.78 -10.44
C LEU A 12 -11.76 -37.02 -9.86
N MET A 13 -10.54 -37.58 -9.88
CA MET A 13 -9.34 -36.85 -9.46
C MET A 13 -9.00 -35.70 -10.41
N ALA A 14 -9.16 -35.87 -11.72
CA ALA A 14 -8.94 -34.79 -12.68
C ALA A 14 -9.95 -33.65 -12.48
N ILE A 15 -11.23 -33.96 -12.25
CA ILE A 15 -12.26 -32.96 -11.93
C ILE A 15 -11.93 -32.29 -10.60
N PHE A 16 -11.49 -33.03 -9.58
CA PHE A 16 -11.10 -32.47 -8.29
C PHE A 16 -9.88 -31.55 -8.37
N ILE A 17 -8.87 -31.90 -9.19
CA ILE A 17 -7.69 -31.07 -9.43
C ILE A 17 -8.05 -29.82 -10.25
N LEU A 18 -8.98 -29.94 -11.21
CA LEU A 18 -9.49 -28.82 -12.00
C LEU A 18 -10.45 -27.91 -11.19
N SER A 19 -11.18 -28.46 -10.22
CA SER A 19 -12.06 -27.69 -9.31
C SER A 19 -11.32 -27.12 -8.11
N ALA A 20 -10.20 -27.74 -7.72
CA ALA A 20 -9.15 -27.13 -6.92
C ALA A 20 -8.27 -26.21 -7.77
N GLY A 21 -8.72 -25.92 -9.00
CA GLY A 21 -8.17 -24.94 -9.92
C GLY A 21 -7.91 -23.66 -9.17
N VAL A 22 -6.63 -23.49 -8.89
CA VAL A 22 -5.94 -22.38 -8.29
C VAL A 22 -6.78 -21.11 -8.40
N SER A 23 -7.43 -20.74 -7.29
CA SER A 23 -7.85 -19.37 -7.07
C SER A 23 -6.57 -18.55 -7.08
N TYR A 24 -6.11 -18.14 -8.26
CA TYR A 24 -5.12 -17.07 -8.34
C TYR A 24 -5.89 -15.85 -7.85
N GLY A 25 -5.83 -15.62 -6.53
CA GLY A 25 -6.29 -14.38 -5.92
C GLY A 25 -5.73 -13.23 -6.73
N LEU A 26 -6.50 -12.15 -6.86
CA LEU A 26 -6.03 -11.02 -7.65
C LEU A 26 -4.71 -10.56 -7.05
N GLN A 27 -3.67 -10.56 -7.86
CA GLN A 27 -2.34 -10.15 -7.41
C GLN A 27 -2.16 -8.65 -7.63
N TYR A 28 -1.51 -8.01 -6.67
CA TYR A 28 -1.31 -6.58 -6.67
C TYR A 28 0.16 -6.23 -6.40
N TYR A 29 0.58 -5.10 -6.96
CA TYR A 29 1.76 -4.36 -6.54
C TYR A 29 1.29 -3.01 -5.99
N LEU A 30 1.96 -2.51 -4.95
CA LEU A 30 1.66 -1.20 -4.38
C LEU A 30 2.52 -0.13 -5.04
N SER A 31 1.90 0.70 -5.88
CA SER A 31 2.53 1.90 -6.42
C SER A 31 2.54 2.99 -5.37
N CYS A 32 3.73 3.44 -5.00
CA CYS A 32 3.94 4.40 -3.93
C CYS A 32 4.66 5.63 -4.49
N ASP A 33 4.19 6.81 -4.13
CA ASP A 33 4.82 8.08 -4.48
C ASP A 33 4.78 9.02 -3.29
N SER A 34 5.74 9.93 -3.19
CA SER A 34 5.82 10.91 -2.11
C SER A 34 6.69 12.09 -2.48
N ASP A 35 6.31 13.26 -1.96
CA ASP A 35 7.02 14.50 -2.19
C ASP A 35 7.07 15.37 -0.93
N LEU A 36 8.10 16.20 -0.84
CA LEU A 36 8.36 17.14 0.25
C LEU A 36 9.03 18.38 -0.33
N ASP A 37 8.35 19.51 -0.28
CA ASP A 37 8.82 20.77 -0.87
C ASP A 37 8.88 21.88 0.20
N ALA A 38 10.10 22.19 0.63
CA ALA A 38 10.36 23.17 1.68
C ALA A 38 10.42 24.61 1.13
N TYR A 39 9.72 25.52 1.79
CA TYR A 39 9.77 26.96 1.50
C TYR A 39 9.96 27.76 2.78
N GLY A 40 10.19 29.07 2.66
CA GLY A 40 10.71 29.88 3.77
C GLY A 40 9.98 29.67 5.09
N TYR A 41 8.66 29.76 5.08
CA TYR A 41 7.85 29.65 6.29
C TYR A 41 7.04 28.36 6.36
N GLY A 42 7.47 27.28 5.71
CA GLY A 42 6.70 26.05 5.72
C GLY A 42 7.24 24.94 4.84
N VAL A 43 6.39 23.94 4.65
CA VAL A 43 6.63 22.81 3.75
C VAL A 43 5.30 22.30 3.26
N ASP A 44 5.26 21.93 1.98
CA ASP A 44 4.16 21.16 1.41
C ASP A 44 4.60 19.71 1.26
N PHE A 45 3.69 18.77 1.51
CA PHE A 45 4.00 17.36 1.44
C PHE A 45 2.87 16.55 0.82
N MET A 46 3.27 15.47 0.15
CA MET A 46 2.36 14.53 -0.47
C MET A 46 2.82 13.11 -0.19
N GLY A 47 1.87 12.21 0.04
CA GLY A 47 2.08 10.78 0.01
C GLY A 47 0.92 10.11 -0.72
N SER A 48 1.22 9.13 -1.57
CA SER A 48 0.20 8.32 -2.23
C SER A 48 0.55 6.83 -2.23
N THR A 49 -0.51 6.02 -2.17
CA THR A 49 -0.43 4.57 -2.33
C THR A 49 -1.60 4.10 -3.17
N GLU A 50 -1.30 3.32 -4.20
CA GLU A 50 -2.28 2.72 -5.09
C GLU A 50 -2.00 1.22 -5.22
N ALA A 51 -3.05 0.39 -5.14
CA ALA A 51 -2.91 -1.03 -5.43
C ALA A 51 -3.20 -1.29 -6.91
N VAL A 52 -2.16 -1.65 -7.66
CA VAL A 52 -2.25 -1.93 -9.10
C VAL A 52 -2.34 -3.44 -9.30
N GLN A 53 -3.42 -3.89 -9.94
CA GLN A 53 -3.61 -5.30 -10.26
C GLN A 53 -2.61 -5.72 -11.35
N VAL A 54 -1.88 -6.80 -11.11
CA VAL A 54 -0.84 -7.33 -12.02
C VAL A 54 -0.91 -8.86 -12.07
N SER A 55 -0.27 -9.48 -13.06
CA SER A 55 -0.21 -10.94 -13.19
C SER A 55 0.79 -11.61 -12.25
N ASN A 56 1.75 -10.86 -11.71
CA ASN A 56 2.78 -11.34 -10.77
C ASN A 56 3.09 -10.23 -9.74
N GLY A 57 2.26 -10.15 -8.70
CA GLY A 57 2.30 -9.13 -7.65
C GLY A 57 2.75 -9.72 -6.31
N GLY A 58 3.29 -8.87 -5.45
CA GLY A 58 3.73 -9.28 -4.11
C GLY A 58 2.60 -9.41 -3.08
N TRP A 59 1.41 -8.92 -3.42
CA TRP A 59 0.23 -8.90 -2.56
C TRP A 59 -0.90 -9.70 -3.20
N THR A 60 -1.74 -10.33 -2.38
CA THR A 60 -2.93 -11.06 -2.83
C THR A 60 -4.18 -10.51 -2.18
N ASP A 61 -5.26 -10.37 -2.96
CA ASP A 61 -6.58 -10.00 -2.46
C ASP A 61 -6.57 -8.69 -1.63
N ILE A 62 -5.93 -7.63 -2.16
CA ILE A 62 -5.98 -6.32 -1.53
C ILE A 62 -7.44 -5.85 -1.39
N THR A 63 -7.80 -5.39 -0.20
CA THR A 63 -9.11 -4.80 0.15
C THR A 63 -9.00 -3.35 0.65
N GLY A 64 -7.78 -2.81 0.69
CA GLY A 64 -7.56 -1.40 0.94
C GLY A 64 -6.09 -1.01 0.96
N VAL A 65 -5.85 0.29 0.88
CA VAL A 65 -4.53 0.92 0.98
C VAL A 65 -4.55 2.06 1.98
N LYS A 66 -3.39 2.37 2.55
CA LYS A 66 -3.21 3.51 3.44
C LYS A 66 -1.83 4.11 3.23
N VAL A 67 -1.73 5.42 3.36
CA VAL A 67 -0.48 6.16 3.44
C VAL A 67 -0.48 7.00 4.72
N ARG A 68 0.65 6.99 5.45
CA ARG A 68 0.86 7.80 6.66
C ARG A 68 2.11 8.64 6.47
N CYS A 69 2.00 9.93 6.77
CA CYS A 69 3.12 10.86 6.76
C CYS A 69 3.32 11.44 8.16
N ILE A 70 4.56 11.39 8.65
CA ILE A 70 5.00 12.06 9.87
C ILE A 70 6.02 13.12 9.47
N VAL A 71 5.70 14.39 9.68
CA VAL A 71 6.56 15.52 9.31
C VAL A 71 7.24 16.07 10.55
N TYR A 72 8.51 16.45 10.40
CA TYR A 72 9.36 16.99 11.43
C TYR A 72 9.94 18.33 10.97
N GLU A 73 9.87 19.33 11.83
CA GLU A 73 10.55 20.62 11.68
C GLU A 73 11.79 20.62 12.58
N ASN A 74 12.99 20.73 12.00
CA ASN A 74 14.26 20.77 12.73
C ASN A 74 14.40 19.64 13.77
N GLY A 75 13.94 18.43 13.40
CA GLY A 75 13.99 17.24 14.25
C GLY A 75 12.84 17.11 15.27
N VAL A 76 11.96 18.10 15.39
CA VAL A 76 10.77 18.04 16.24
C VAL A 76 9.57 17.63 15.39
N LYS A 77 8.78 16.65 15.84
CA LYS A 77 7.58 16.22 15.13
C LYS A 77 6.56 17.36 15.10
N ASP A 78 6.16 17.76 13.89
CA ASP A 78 5.16 18.80 13.66
C ASP A 78 3.78 18.19 13.43
N THR A 79 3.65 17.25 12.49
CA THR A 79 2.38 16.57 12.19
C THR A 79 2.53 15.06 12.00
N ASP A 80 1.43 14.35 12.18
CA ASP A 80 1.30 12.90 12.00
C ASP A 80 -0.11 12.61 11.50
N THR A 81 -0.22 12.33 10.20
CA THR A 81 -1.51 12.20 9.53
C THR A 81 -1.50 11.04 8.54
N SER A 82 -2.69 10.58 8.15
CA SER A 82 -2.83 9.45 7.22
C SER A 82 -4.12 9.52 6.43
N ALA A 83 -4.09 8.97 5.22
CA ALA A 83 -5.26 8.74 4.38
C ALA A 83 -5.37 7.24 4.04
N SER A 84 -6.60 6.75 3.91
CA SER A 84 -6.87 5.35 3.56
C SER A 84 -8.03 5.25 2.59
N ASP A 85 -8.02 4.20 1.77
CA ASP A 85 -9.11 3.86 0.87
C ASP A 85 -9.34 2.35 0.85
N THR A 86 -10.61 1.95 0.79
CA THR A 86 -11.08 0.56 0.73
C THR A 86 -12.04 0.33 -0.44
N THR A 87 -12.06 1.26 -1.41
CA THR A 87 -12.91 1.18 -2.60
C THR A 87 -12.06 0.92 -3.84
N PRO A 88 -12.30 -0.16 -4.61
CA PRO A 88 -11.61 -0.36 -5.89
C PRO A 88 -11.90 0.77 -6.89
N PRO A 89 -10.92 1.27 -7.66
CA PRO A 89 -9.49 0.94 -7.61
C PRO A 89 -8.82 1.62 -6.39
N TYR A 90 -8.28 0.81 -5.48
CA TYR A 90 -7.82 1.28 -4.16
C TYR A 90 -6.70 2.31 -4.28
N LYS A 91 -6.99 3.56 -3.88
CA LYS A 91 -6.05 4.67 -3.99
C LYS A 91 -6.19 5.65 -2.83
N ALA A 92 -5.16 5.73 -2.00
CA ALA A 92 -5.05 6.73 -0.95
C ALA A 92 -4.07 7.83 -1.37
N ILE A 93 -4.52 9.08 -1.30
CA ILE A 93 -3.69 10.27 -1.51
C ILE A 93 -3.84 11.16 -0.29
N LEU A 94 -2.72 11.60 0.24
CA LEU A 94 -2.61 12.53 1.35
C LEU A 94 -1.81 13.73 0.88
N ASN A 95 -2.43 14.91 0.91
CA ASN A 95 -1.75 16.19 0.72
C ASN A 95 -1.86 16.97 2.03
N GLY A 96 -0.80 17.67 2.40
CA GLY A 96 -0.80 18.53 3.55
C GLY A 96 0.29 19.59 3.47
N SER A 97 0.23 20.50 4.43
CA SER A 97 1.26 21.53 4.61
C SER A 97 1.48 21.80 6.09
N CYS A 98 2.69 22.24 6.40
CA CYS A 98 3.09 22.68 7.73
C CYS A 98 3.68 24.08 7.63
N SER A 99 3.44 24.92 8.64
CA SER A 99 3.93 26.29 8.67
C SER A 99 4.92 26.49 9.80
N SER A 100 5.89 27.39 9.62
CA SER A 100 6.89 27.75 10.63
C SER A 100 6.94 29.27 10.81
N THR A 101 7.32 29.70 12.01
CA THR A 101 7.65 31.10 12.29
C THR A 101 9.08 31.46 11.89
N ARG A 102 9.91 30.47 11.53
CA ARG A 102 11.29 30.66 11.06
C ARG A 102 11.33 30.63 9.54
N TYR A 103 12.15 31.49 8.94
CA TYR A 103 12.35 31.52 7.49
C TYR A 103 13.21 30.36 6.97
N SER A 104 14.04 29.73 7.79
CA SER A 104 14.89 28.61 7.36
C SER A 104 14.73 27.46 8.34
N ASN A 105 14.39 26.30 7.78
CA ASN A 105 14.10 25.07 8.50
C ASN A 105 14.61 23.88 7.71
N VAL A 106 15.02 22.83 8.43
CA VAL A 106 15.20 21.50 7.87
C VAL A 106 13.91 20.72 8.11
N TRP A 107 13.25 20.31 7.03
CA TRP A 107 12.06 19.50 7.09
C TRP A 107 12.41 18.05 6.78
N LYS A 108 11.81 17.14 7.54
CA LYS A 108 11.90 15.71 7.28
C LYS A 108 10.51 15.12 7.26
N MET A 109 10.23 14.24 6.31
CA MET A 109 9.00 13.44 6.31
C MET A 109 9.36 11.96 6.35
N THR A 110 8.79 11.24 7.31
CA THR A 110 8.72 9.77 7.27
C THR A 110 7.40 9.37 6.63
N VAL A 111 7.47 8.67 5.50
CA VAL A 111 6.29 8.11 4.84
C VAL A 111 6.25 6.61 5.09
N THR A 112 5.07 6.09 5.38
CA THR A 112 4.82 4.66 5.43
C THR A 112 3.60 4.34 4.59
N HIS A 113 3.77 3.41 3.65
CA HIS A 113 2.73 2.88 2.80
C HIS A 113 2.26 1.54 3.34
N TYR A 114 0.97 1.26 3.20
CA TYR A 114 0.36 0.06 3.74
C TYR A 114 -0.60 -0.58 2.75
N GLY A 115 -0.63 -1.92 2.76
CA GLY A 115 -1.65 -2.75 2.14
C GLY A 115 -2.56 -3.38 3.19
N LYS A 116 -3.79 -3.71 2.80
CA LYS A 116 -4.74 -4.50 3.59
C LYS A 116 -5.21 -5.67 2.73
N GLU A 117 -5.06 -6.89 3.21
CA GLU A 117 -5.46 -8.11 2.50
C GLU A 117 -6.76 -8.69 3.06
N GLY A 118 -7.66 -9.10 2.16
CA GLY A 118 -8.91 -9.81 2.47
C GLY A 118 -9.72 -9.16 3.60
N ASN A 119 -10.14 -9.98 4.56
CA ASN A 119 -10.90 -9.55 5.74
C ASN A 119 -10.01 -9.12 6.92
N SER A 120 -8.72 -8.83 6.70
CA SER A 120 -7.86 -8.32 7.76
C SER A 120 -8.48 -7.08 8.41
N THR A 121 -8.32 -6.91 9.71
CA THR A 121 -8.74 -5.70 10.43
C THR A 121 -7.64 -4.63 10.44
N TYR A 122 -6.43 -4.97 9.98
CA TYR A 122 -5.25 -4.13 10.10
C TYR A 122 -4.58 -3.87 8.75
N TYR A 123 -3.91 -2.72 8.67
CA TYR A 123 -3.03 -2.35 7.57
C TYR A 123 -1.61 -2.85 7.88
N GLU A 124 -0.99 -3.54 6.94
CA GLU A 124 0.39 -4.02 7.06
C GLU A 124 1.34 -3.08 6.32
N PRO A 125 2.43 -2.62 6.98
CA PRO A 125 3.37 -1.71 6.36
C PRO A 125 4.13 -2.43 5.25
N SER A 126 4.16 -1.85 4.06
CA SER A 126 4.86 -2.39 2.91
C SER A 126 6.23 -1.74 2.72
N ILE A 127 6.26 -0.40 2.77
CA ILE A 127 7.43 0.41 2.46
C ILE A 127 7.43 1.60 3.42
N SER A 128 8.60 1.92 3.97
CA SER A 128 8.81 3.17 4.68
C SER A 128 10.17 3.77 4.36
N TYR A 129 10.19 5.08 4.12
CA TYR A 129 11.39 5.84 3.84
C TYR A 129 11.27 7.27 4.36
N ASN A 130 12.38 8.00 4.29
CA ASN A 130 12.44 9.40 4.71
C ASN A 130 12.77 10.29 3.51
N LEU A 131 12.07 11.42 3.43
CA LEU A 131 12.43 12.56 2.60
C LEU A 131 12.97 13.67 3.50
N THR A 132 13.88 14.48 2.98
CA THR A 132 14.45 15.63 3.70
C THR A 132 14.66 16.75 2.71
N ASP A 133 14.20 17.93 3.07
CA ASP A 133 14.37 19.15 2.28
C ASP A 133 14.59 20.35 3.21
N SER A 134 15.21 21.40 2.68
CA SER A 134 15.56 22.59 3.44
C SER A 134 15.45 23.85 2.58
N ASN A 135 15.00 24.92 3.22
CA ASN A 135 14.99 26.27 2.68
C ASN A 135 16.14 27.12 3.22
#